data_AF-A0A9P7GKN0-F1
#
_entry.id   AF-A0A9P7GKN0-F1
#
_cell.length_a   1.000
_cell.length_b   1.000
_cell.length_c   1.000
_cell.angle_alpha   90.00
_cell.angle_beta   90.00
_cell.angle_gamma   90.00
#
_symmetry.space_group_name_H-M   'P 1'
#
loop_
_entity.id
_entity.type
_entity.pdbx_description
1 polymer ?
#
loop_
_entity_poly.entity_id
_entity_poly.type
_entity_poly.pdbx_seq_one_letter_code
_entity_poly.pdbx_strand_id
1 'polypeptide(L)'
;GNATDLSLLTHMSAEDIAHLQSVGEDAQAARKQFILKDDQEILWNHLSSLKNGRVDFILDNSGFELFTDLVFADFLVTYTPHVSKVFFHPKLIPWFVSDVTPPDFGKAITSLLDPAFFQSPADGTSKGSEHLLWMVTRWKDYIHRGVFELSVPVDSPLGGCGLLAEFWTAPWPYWNMEILSPNLFKDLQTSNLVIFKVLAPT
;
A
#
# COMPACT_ATOMS: atom_id res chain seq x y z
N GLY A 1 -8.65 2.37 -2.15
CA GLY A 1 -7.54 2.27 -3.11
C GLY A 1 -8.03 2.47 -4.52
N ASN A 2 -8.38 1.41 -5.22
CA ASN A 2 -8.37 1.41 -6.68
C ASN A 2 -9.57 2.11 -7.35
N ALA A 3 -10.64 2.40 -6.59
CA ALA A 3 -11.77 3.22 -7.07
C ALA A 3 -11.45 4.73 -7.05
N THR A 4 -10.30 5.12 -6.50
CA THR A 4 -9.77 6.48 -6.52
C THR A 4 -8.57 6.54 -7.45
N ASP A 5 -8.79 6.31 -8.74
CA ASP A 5 -7.85 6.74 -9.76
C ASP A 5 -7.69 8.27 -9.64
N LEU A 6 -6.47 8.73 -9.41
CA LEU A 6 -6.16 10.15 -9.23
C LEU A 6 -6.50 10.98 -10.47
N SER A 7 -6.52 10.36 -11.66
CA SER A 7 -7.00 11.01 -12.88
C SER A 7 -8.49 11.35 -12.80
N LEU A 8 -9.30 10.47 -12.18
CA LEU A 8 -10.73 10.67 -11.93
C LEU A 8 -11.00 11.63 -10.75
N LEU A 9 -10.10 11.68 -9.76
CA LEU A 9 -10.22 12.57 -8.60
C LEU A 9 -10.12 14.06 -8.92
N THR A 10 -9.54 14.45 -10.07
CA THR A 10 -9.49 15.86 -10.50
C THR A 10 -10.87 16.49 -10.72
N HIS A 11 -11.92 15.66 -10.85
CA HIS A 11 -13.31 16.08 -11.06
C HIS A 11 -14.25 15.79 -9.89
N MET A 12 -13.77 15.21 -8.79
CA MET A 12 -14.60 14.84 -7.64
C MET A 12 -14.67 15.97 -6.61
N SER A 13 -15.87 16.26 -6.11
CA SER A 13 -16.04 17.21 -5.01
C SER A 13 -15.58 16.60 -3.68
N ALA A 14 -15.32 17.44 -2.67
CA ALA A 14 -14.99 16.96 -1.32
C ALA A 14 -16.12 16.08 -0.72
N GLU A 15 -17.37 16.32 -1.12
CA GLU A 15 -18.54 15.53 -0.70
C GLU A 15 -18.54 14.14 -1.35
N ASP A 16 -18.14 14.02 -2.61
CA ASP A 16 -18.01 12.72 -3.29
C ASP A 16 -16.91 11.86 -2.67
N ILE A 17 -15.81 12.49 -2.27
CA ILE A 17 -14.70 11.85 -1.54
C ILE A 17 -15.19 11.35 -0.17
N ALA A 18 -15.95 12.16 0.56
CA ALA A 18 -16.53 11.76 1.85
C ALA A 18 -17.53 10.60 1.71
N HIS A 19 -18.35 10.59 0.65
CA HIS A 19 -19.29 9.50 0.38
C HIS A 19 -18.56 8.20 0.01
N LEU A 20 -17.46 8.26 -0.75
CA LEU A 20 -16.60 7.12 -1.03
C LEU A 20 -15.92 6.54 0.24
N GLN A 21 -15.71 7.39 1.24
CA GLN A 21 -15.09 7.07 2.54
C GLN A 21 -16.09 6.54 3.57
N SER A 22 -17.40 6.56 3.29
CA SER A 22 -18.41 5.98 4.19
C SER A 22 -18.28 4.44 4.23
N VAL A 23 -17.55 3.95 5.23
CA VAL A 23 -17.35 2.53 5.51
C VAL A 23 -18.46 2.04 6.46
N GLY A 24 -19.65 1.84 5.91
CA GLY A 24 -20.75 1.11 6.56
C GLY A 24 -20.95 -0.27 5.94
N GLU A 25 -21.64 -1.18 6.66
CA GLU A 25 -22.02 -2.50 6.13
C GLU A 25 -22.77 -2.38 4.79
N ASP A 26 -23.66 -1.39 4.66
CA ASP A 26 -24.42 -1.12 3.45
C ASP A 26 -23.53 -0.72 2.26
N ALA A 27 -22.48 0.08 2.49
CA ALA A 27 -21.53 0.48 1.45
C ALA A 27 -20.62 -0.70 1.02
N GLN A 28 -20.26 -1.57 1.96
CA GLN A 28 -19.53 -2.81 1.64
C GLN A 28 -20.40 -3.78 0.85
N ALA A 29 -21.67 -3.97 1.24
CA ALA A 29 -22.62 -4.81 0.53
C ALA A 29 -22.88 -4.28 -0.90
N ALA A 30 -23.05 -2.97 -1.05
CA ALA A 30 -23.22 -2.33 -2.34
C ALA A 30 -21.97 -2.42 -3.24
N ARG A 31 -20.76 -2.53 -2.67
CA ARG A 31 -19.54 -2.74 -3.47
C ARG A 31 -19.30 -4.21 -3.81
N LYS A 32 -19.75 -5.14 -2.96
CA LYS A 32 -19.61 -6.58 -3.18
C LYS A 32 -20.23 -7.04 -4.51
N GLN A 33 -21.27 -6.38 -4.98
CA GLN A 33 -21.88 -6.68 -6.29
C GLN A 33 -20.93 -6.44 -7.48
N PHE A 34 -19.90 -5.60 -7.34
CA PHE A 34 -18.91 -5.32 -8.38
C PHE A 34 -17.68 -6.24 -8.31
N ILE A 35 -17.58 -7.09 -7.28
CA ILE A 35 -16.51 -8.07 -7.13
C ILE A 35 -16.94 -9.36 -7.84
N LEU A 36 -16.41 -9.59 -9.04
CA LEU A 36 -16.74 -10.78 -9.84
C LEU A 36 -16.16 -12.08 -9.27
N LYS A 37 -15.03 -11.99 -8.56
CA LYS A 37 -14.37 -13.11 -7.91
C LYS A 37 -13.83 -12.67 -6.55
N ASP A 38 -14.24 -13.39 -5.51
CA ASP A 38 -13.94 -13.06 -4.12
C ASP A 38 -13.32 -14.28 -3.42
N ASP A 39 -11.98 -14.28 -3.33
CA ASP A 39 -11.21 -15.34 -2.68
C ASP A 39 -10.84 -14.96 -1.22
N GLN A 40 -11.53 -14.00 -0.60
CA GLN A 40 -11.15 -13.46 0.72
C GLN A 40 -11.10 -14.52 1.83
N GLU A 41 -12.02 -15.49 1.84
CA GLU A 41 -12.04 -16.55 2.86
C GLU A 41 -10.86 -17.51 2.69
N ILE A 42 -10.50 -17.84 1.45
CA ILE A 42 -9.35 -18.69 1.12
C ILE A 42 -8.08 -17.98 1.60
N LEU A 43 -7.96 -16.68 1.29
CA LEU A 43 -6.86 -15.84 1.71
C LEU A 43 -6.74 -15.76 3.24
N TRP A 44 -7.87 -15.52 3.92
CA TRP A 44 -7.89 -15.43 5.38
C TRP A 44 -7.49 -16.75 6.03
N ASN A 45 -8.04 -17.88 5.58
CA ASN A 45 -7.69 -19.20 6.11
C ASN A 45 -6.18 -19.51 5.91
N HIS A 46 -5.61 -19.14 4.76
CA HIS A 46 -4.18 -19.27 4.51
C HIS A 46 -3.37 -18.41 5.47
N LEU A 47 -3.68 -17.10 5.56
CA LEU A 47 -3.00 -16.18 6.47
C LEU A 47 -3.10 -16.65 7.93
N SER A 48 -4.28 -17.08 8.38
CA SER A 48 -4.49 -17.55 9.75
C SER A 48 -3.70 -18.81 10.11
N SER A 49 -3.23 -19.56 9.12
CA SER A 49 -2.36 -20.73 9.34
C SER A 49 -0.89 -20.36 9.56
N LEU A 50 -0.48 -19.13 9.19
CA LEU A 50 0.90 -18.70 9.25
C LEU A 50 1.35 -18.37 10.69
N LYS A 51 2.66 -18.46 10.90
CA LYS A 51 3.36 -18.00 12.10
C LYS A 51 4.54 -17.15 11.66
N ASN A 52 4.57 -15.88 12.06
CA ASN A 52 5.61 -14.92 11.68
C ASN A 52 5.81 -14.83 10.16
N GLY A 53 4.70 -14.79 9.42
CA GLY A 53 4.71 -14.74 7.96
C GLY A 53 5.25 -13.41 7.41
N ARG A 54 5.75 -13.47 6.18
CA ARG A 54 6.10 -12.34 5.33
C ARG A 54 4.98 -12.11 4.31
N VAL A 55 4.53 -10.86 4.19
CA VAL A 55 3.60 -10.42 3.14
C VAL A 55 4.26 -9.36 2.27
N ASP A 56 4.13 -9.46 0.96
CA ASP A 56 4.69 -8.50 0.00
C ASP A 56 3.56 -7.74 -0.69
N PHE A 57 3.70 -6.43 -0.80
CA PHE A 57 2.81 -5.55 -1.57
C PHE A 57 3.54 -5.05 -2.81
N ILE A 58 3.03 -5.40 -3.98
CA ILE A 58 3.43 -4.76 -5.23
C ILE A 58 2.57 -3.51 -5.37
N LEU A 59 3.17 -2.35 -5.09
CA LEU A 59 2.46 -1.09 -4.94
C LEU A 59 2.00 -0.55 -6.30
N ASP A 60 0.80 0.01 -6.30
CA ASP A 60 0.22 0.74 -7.43
C ASP A 60 0.29 2.24 -7.10
N ASN A 61 -0.83 2.92 -6.83
CA ASN A 61 -0.85 4.38 -6.67
C ASN A 61 -0.40 4.90 -5.29
N SER A 62 0.23 6.07 -5.31
CA SER A 62 0.51 6.93 -4.17
C SER A 62 -0.75 7.61 -3.62
N GLY A 63 -0.58 8.47 -2.60
CA GLY A 63 -1.70 9.16 -1.96
C GLY A 63 -2.57 8.21 -1.13
N PHE A 64 -3.90 8.27 -1.34
CA PHE A 64 -4.85 7.54 -0.50
C PHE A 64 -4.77 6.01 -0.68
N GLU A 65 -4.40 5.51 -1.86
CA GLU A 65 -4.23 4.06 -2.06
C GLU A 65 -3.07 3.51 -1.23
N LEU A 66 -1.89 4.12 -1.34
CA LEU A 66 -0.75 3.83 -0.46
C LEU A 66 -1.12 3.95 1.03
N PHE A 67 -1.87 4.97 1.44
CA PHE A 67 -2.36 5.08 2.82
C PHE A 67 -3.19 3.86 3.22
N THR A 68 -4.13 3.41 2.38
CA THR A 68 -4.92 2.20 2.68
C THR A 68 -4.09 0.93 2.72
N ASP A 69 -3.03 0.83 1.89
CA ASP A 69 -2.10 -0.30 1.94
C ASP A 69 -1.28 -0.30 3.22
N LEU A 70 -0.84 0.87 3.71
CA LEU A 70 -0.16 1.00 5.00
C LEU A 70 -1.07 0.66 6.18
N VAL A 71 -2.34 1.10 6.16
CA VAL A 71 -3.35 0.70 7.17
C VAL A 71 -3.55 -0.80 7.17
N PHE A 72 -3.63 -1.42 5.99
CA PHE A 72 -3.82 -2.87 5.91
C PHE A 72 -2.58 -3.64 6.37
N ALA A 73 -1.38 -3.21 5.97
CA ALA A 73 -0.13 -3.77 6.46
C ALA A 73 -0.01 -3.68 7.99
N ASP A 74 -0.43 -2.54 8.56
CA ASP A 74 -0.44 -2.31 10.00
C ASP A 74 -1.42 -3.21 10.72
N PHE A 75 -2.61 -3.42 10.15
CA PHE A 75 -3.55 -4.42 10.64
C PHE A 75 -2.92 -5.81 10.72
N LEU A 76 -2.28 -6.25 9.63
CA LEU A 76 -1.67 -7.58 9.54
C LEU A 76 -0.60 -7.79 10.62
N VAL A 77 0.29 -6.83 10.84
CA VAL A 77 1.40 -6.98 11.81
C VAL A 77 1.02 -6.67 13.26
N THR A 78 0.06 -5.78 13.48
CA THR A 78 -0.28 -5.30 14.83
C THR A 78 -1.38 -6.14 15.47
N TYR A 79 -2.41 -6.46 14.69
CA TYR A 79 -3.67 -6.99 15.21
C TYR A 79 -3.89 -8.47 14.86
N THR A 80 -2.93 -9.09 14.17
CA THR A 80 -2.93 -10.54 13.92
C THR A 80 -1.64 -11.17 14.44
N PRO A 81 -1.67 -12.44 14.91
CA PRO A 81 -0.46 -13.17 15.30
C PRO A 81 0.26 -13.83 14.11
N HIS A 82 -0.18 -13.56 12.87
CA HIS A 82 0.17 -14.37 11.71
C HIS A 82 1.31 -13.79 10.88
N VAL A 83 1.44 -12.46 10.84
CA VAL A 83 2.40 -11.73 9.99
C VAL A 83 3.33 -10.94 10.89
N SER A 84 4.64 -11.05 10.64
CA SER A 84 5.66 -10.29 11.38
C SER A 84 6.47 -9.34 10.50
N LYS A 85 6.35 -9.45 9.17
CA LYS A 85 7.08 -8.61 8.22
C LYS A 85 6.25 -8.29 7.00
N VAL A 86 6.31 -7.04 6.56
CA VAL A 86 5.71 -6.56 5.30
C VAL A 86 6.79 -5.93 4.43
N PHE A 87 6.87 -6.38 3.18
CA PHE A 87 7.74 -5.82 2.15
C PHE A 87 6.91 -5.04 1.13
N PHE A 88 7.37 -3.85 0.76
CA PHE A 88 6.73 -2.98 -0.22
C PHE A 88 7.61 -2.85 -1.46
N HIS A 89 7.03 -3.03 -2.63
CA HIS A 89 7.73 -2.95 -3.92
C HIS A 89 7.26 -1.71 -4.69
N PRO A 90 7.98 -0.57 -4.59
CA PRO A 90 7.67 0.64 -5.34
C PRO A 90 8.26 0.59 -6.76
N LYS A 91 7.96 1.62 -7.57
CA LYS A 91 8.57 1.88 -8.87
C LYS A 91 9.79 2.81 -8.71
N LEU A 92 10.87 2.54 -9.44
CA LEU A 92 12.13 3.29 -9.29
C LEU A 92 12.10 4.65 -9.99
N ILE A 93 11.20 4.85 -10.95
CA ILE A 93 11.03 6.10 -11.71
C ILE A 93 9.56 6.53 -11.65
N PRO A 94 9.24 7.81 -11.96
CA PRO A 94 7.87 8.20 -12.22
C PRO A 94 7.25 7.28 -13.27
N TRP A 95 6.17 6.59 -12.90
CA TRP A 95 5.58 5.52 -13.69
C TRP A 95 4.06 5.62 -13.60
N PHE A 96 3.37 5.46 -14.74
CA PHE A 96 1.90 5.60 -14.86
C PHE A 96 1.26 6.72 -14.02
N VAL A 97 1.88 7.91 -14.03
CA VAL A 97 1.45 9.14 -13.33
C VAL A 97 1.54 9.04 -11.81
N SER A 98 0.86 8.08 -11.18
CA SER A 98 0.65 8.03 -9.74
C SER A 98 1.31 6.86 -9.04
N ASP A 99 2.01 5.96 -9.74
CA ASP A 99 2.66 4.81 -9.09
C ASP A 99 3.60 5.25 -7.97
N VAL A 100 3.58 4.53 -6.85
CA VAL A 100 4.43 4.83 -5.69
C VAL A 100 5.90 4.68 -6.04
N THR A 101 6.67 5.74 -5.83
CA THR A 101 8.13 5.70 -5.80
C THR A 101 8.67 5.70 -4.37
N PRO A 102 9.95 5.34 -4.12
CA PRO A 102 10.51 5.41 -2.76
C PRO A 102 10.38 6.81 -2.12
N PRO A 103 10.62 7.93 -2.85
CA PRO A 103 10.33 9.26 -2.32
C PRO A 103 8.87 9.49 -1.94
N ASP A 104 7.90 8.95 -2.68
CA ASP A 104 6.48 9.10 -2.34
C ASP A 104 6.12 8.34 -1.07
N PHE A 105 6.68 7.14 -0.89
CA PHE A 105 6.53 6.37 0.34
C PHE A 105 7.07 7.12 1.55
N GLY A 106 8.32 7.62 1.46
CA GLY A 106 8.93 8.41 2.53
C GLY A 106 8.14 9.69 2.83
N LYS A 107 7.72 10.40 1.77
CA LYS A 107 6.90 11.61 1.89
C LYS A 107 5.58 11.33 2.57
N ALA A 108 4.87 10.26 2.21
CA ALA A 108 3.59 9.90 2.83
C ALA A 108 3.71 9.81 4.35
N ILE A 109 4.74 9.11 4.87
CA ILE A 109 4.97 9.04 6.31
C ILE A 109 5.24 10.42 6.91
N THR A 110 6.11 11.22 6.32
CA THR A 110 6.42 12.56 6.86
C THR A 110 5.24 13.53 6.80
N SER A 111 4.44 13.49 5.74
CA SER A 111 3.25 14.33 5.56
C SER A 111 2.15 13.97 6.55
N LEU A 112 1.92 12.67 6.79
CA LEU A 112 0.92 12.21 7.76
C LEU A 112 1.31 12.49 9.22
N LEU A 113 2.61 12.70 9.50
CA LEU A 113 3.11 13.14 10.81
C LEU A 113 3.06 14.66 10.99
N ASP A 114 2.90 15.43 9.92
CA ASP A 114 2.87 16.89 9.97
C ASP A 114 1.43 17.37 10.27
N PRO A 115 1.18 17.98 11.45
CA PRO A 115 -0.14 18.53 11.78
C PRO A 115 -0.59 19.62 10.79
N ALA A 116 0.33 20.23 10.04
CA ALA A 116 0.01 21.24 9.04
C ALA A 116 -0.58 20.67 7.75
N PHE A 117 -0.35 19.38 7.46
CA PHE A 117 -0.71 18.78 6.18
C PHE A 117 -2.22 18.71 5.93
N PHE A 118 -3.01 18.46 6.99
CA PHE A 118 -4.48 18.37 6.91
C PHE A 118 -5.19 19.60 7.49
N GLN A 119 -4.53 20.76 7.56
CA GLN A 119 -5.18 21.96 8.09
C GLN A 119 -6.40 22.35 7.27
N SER A 120 -7.59 22.16 7.85
CA SER A 120 -8.81 22.83 7.44
C SER A 120 -9.01 24.07 8.33
N PRO A 121 -9.55 25.20 7.82
CA PRO A 121 -9.63 26.47 8.58
C PRO A 121 -10.62 26.48 9.75
N ALA A 122 -11.33 25.38 10.01
CA ALA A 122 -12.38 25.31 11.00
C ALA A 122 -12.34 23.95 11.70
N ASP A 123 -12.52 23.99 13.01
CA ASP A 123 -12.58 22.88 13.96
C ASP A 123 -11.22 22.40 14.50
N GLY A 124 -11.10 22.52 15.82
CA GLY A 124 -9.90 22.15 16.59
C GLY A 124 -9.49 20.69 16.43
N THR A 125 -8.39 20.32 17.07
CA THR A 125 -7.83 18.96 17.09
C THR A 125 -8.92 17.91 17.29
N SER A 126 -9.33 17.27 16.21
CA SER A 126 -10.31 16.19 16.24
C SER A 126 -9.62 14.91 16.74
N LYS A 127 -10.37 14.04 17.44
CA LYS A 127 -9.87 12.72 17.87
C LYS A 127 -9.24 11.91 16.71
N GLY A 128 -9.73 12.13 15.49
CA GLY A 128 -9.18 11.50 14.28
C GLY A 128 -7.71 11.87 14.02
N SER A 129 -7.31 13.12 14.25
CA SER A 129 -5.93 13.57 14.09
C SER A 129 -4.99 12.88 15.09
N GLU A 130 -5.43 12.72 16.35
CA GLU A 130 -4.66 12.01 17.37
C GLU A 130 -4.47 10.53 17.02
N HIS A 131 -5.54 9.86 16.56
CA HIS A 131 -5.46 8.46 16.13
C HIS A 131 -4.56 8.27 14.91
N LEU A 132 -4.62 9.18 13.94
CA LEU A 132 -3.75 9.17 12.77
C LEU A 132 -2.28 9.32 13.19
N LEU A 133 -1.97 10.32 14.02
CA LEU A 133 -0.61 10.56 14.49
C LEU A 133 -0.05 9.36 15.25
N TRP A 134 -0.85 8.74 16.12
CA TRP A 134 -0.46 7.53 16.84
C TRP A 134 -0.14 6.36 15.90
N MET A 135 -1.03 6.11 14.93
CA MET A 135 -0.87 5.04 13.95
C MET A 135 0.37 5.26 13.07
N VAL A 136 0.58 6.47 12.55
CA VAL A 136 1.71 6.78 11.66
C VAL A 136 3.03 6.80 12.44
N THR A 137 3.02 7.22 13.71
CA THR A 137 4.19 7.10 14.60
C THR A 137 4.63 5.64 14.74
N ARG A 138 3.67 4.72 14.87
CA ARG A 138 3.95 3.28 14.89
C ARG A 138 4.50 2.80 13.54
N TRP A 139 4.00 3.27 12.40
CA TRP A 139 4.54 2.91 11.09
C TRP A 139 5.99 3.37 10.92
N LYS A 140 6.32 4.58 11.38
CA LYS A 140 7.70 5.08 11.39
C LYS A 140 8.63 4.17 12.20
N ASP A 141 8.18 3.69 13.35
CA ASP A 141 8.91 2.72 14.16
C ASP A 141 9.03 1.35 13.47
N TYR A 142 7.98 0.87 12.77
CA TYR A 142 8.05 -0.34 11.95
C TYR A 142 9.08 -0.26 10.84
N ILE A 143 9.20 0.89 10.17
CA ILE A 143 10.23 1.13 9.16
C ILE A 143 11.62 1.07 9.80
N HIS A 144 11.80 1.74 10.94
CA HIS A 144 13.08 1.73 11.66
C HIS A 144 13.50 0.34 12.16
N ARG A 145 12.54 -0.50 12.57
CA ARG A 145 12.78 -1.87 13.05
C ARG A 145 12.81 -2.92 11.94
N GLY A 146 12.54 -2.57 10.69
CA GLY A 146 12.46 -3.51 9.56
C GLY A 146 11.23 -4.43 9.60
N VAL A 147 10.18 -4.05 10.34
CA VAL A 147 8.85 -4.70 10.25
C VAL A 147 8.19 -4.32 8.93
N PHE A 148 8.29 -3.05 8.55
CA PHE A 148 7.98 -2.55 7.21
C PHE A 148 9.29 -2.27 6.50
N GLU A 149 9.44 -2.80 5.28
CA GLU A 149 10.65 -2.62 4.49
C GLU A 149 10.30 -2.41 3.02
N LEU A 150 11.07 -1.59 2.31
CA LEU A 150 10.94 -1.47 0.86
C LEU A 150 11.93 -2.44 0.19
N SER A 151 11.64 -2.86 -1.04
CA SER A 151 12.58 -3.65 -1.86
C SER A 151 13.84 -2.87 -2.28
N VAL A 152 13.91 -1.59 -1.90
CA VAL A 152 15.08 -0.68 -1.95
C VAL A 152 15.10 0.20 -0.69
N PRO A 153 16.22 0.82 -0.32
CA PRO A 153 16.25 1.78 0.79
C PRO A 153 15.19 2.87 0.65
N VAL A 154 14.56 3.29 1.75
CA VAL A 154 13.47 4.29 1.75
C VAL A 154 13.92 5.65 1.20
N ASP A 155 15.20 5.99 1.37
CA ASP A 155 15.84 7.20 0.88
C ASP A 155 16.39 7.08 -0.55
N SER A 156 16.10 5.98 -1.25
CA SER A 156 16.52 5.79 -2.64
C SER A 156 16.01 6.92 -3.54
N PRO A 157 16.87 7.56 -4.34
CA PRO A 157 16.45 8.60 -5.26
C PRO A 157 15.64 8.01 -6.43
N LEU A 158 14.90 8.87 -7.12
CA LEU A 158 14.30 8.52 -8.41
C LEU A 158 15.39 8.11 -9.40
N GLY A 159 15.15 7.03 -10.14
CA GLY A 159 16.11 6.42 -11.04
C GLY A 159 17.25 5.67 -10.34
N GLY A 160 17.13 5.42 -9.03
CA GLY A 160 18.04 4.52 -8.32
C GLY A 160 18.00 3.09 -8.89
N CYS A 161 18.92 2.24 -8.42
CA CYS A 161 19.01 0.84 -8.82
C CYS A 161 18.74 -0.10 -7.65
N GLY A 162 18.31 -1.32 -7.95
CA GLY A 162 17.92 -2.29 -6.94
C GLY A 162 17.46 -3.59 -7.57
N LEU A 163 18.15 -4.68 -7.26
CA LEU A 163 17.92 -6.00 -7.84
C LEU A 163 16.48 -6.52 -7.63
N LEU A 164 15.77 -6.01 -6.62
CA LEU A 164 14.40 -6.37 -6.29
C LEU A 164 13.35 -5.38 -6.82
N ALA A 165 13.77 -4.28 -7.45
CA ALA A 165 12.85 -3.22 -7.87
C ALA A 165 12.89 -2.88 -9.37
N GLU A 166 13.99 -3.20 -10.07
CA GLU A 166 14.17 -2.88 -11.50
C GLU A 166 13.13 -3.52 -12.41
N PHE A 167 12.63 -4.70 -12.05
CA PHE A 167 11.67 -5.44 -12.87
C PHE A 167 10.32 -4.73 -13.00
N TRP A 168 9.91 -3.96 -11.99
CA TRP A 168 8.55 -3.38 -11.90
C TRP A 168 8.28 -2.27 -12.90
N THR A 169 9.33 -1.66 -13.45
CA THR A 169 9.26 -0.64 -14.51
C THR A 169 9.82 -1.15 -15.83
N ALA A 170 10.10 -2.45 -15.93
CA ALA A 170 10.55 -3.08 -17.16
C ALA A 170 9.36 -3.40 -18.07
N PRO A 171 9.52 -3.43 -19.41
CA PRO A 171 8.43 -3.67 -20.35
C PRO A 171 8.02 -5.15 -20.44
N TRP A 172 8.34 -5.96 -19.42
CA TRP A 172 8.20 -7.41 -19.47
C TRP A 172 6.99 -7.87 -18.65
N PRO A 173 6.24 -8.86 -19.15
CA PRO A 173 5.18 -9.48 -18.38
C PRO A 173 5.76 -10.32 -17.23
N TYR A 174 4.96 -10.55 -16.17
CA TYR A 174 5.43 -11.20 -14.94
C TYR A 174 5.88 -12.66 -15.14
N TRP A 175 5.40 -13.36 -16.16
CA TRP A 175 5.86 -14.72 -16.46
C TRP A 175 7.32 -14.78 -16.95
N ASN A 176 7.93 -13.64 -17.30
CA ASN A 176 9.36 -13.56 -17.63
C ASN A 176 10.23 -13.27 -16.39
N MET A 177 9.66 -13.05 -15.20
CA MET A 177 10.40 -12.63 -14.01
C MET A 177 11.49 -13.61 -13.60
N GLU A 178 11.24 -14.92 -13.65
CA GLU A 178 12.23 -15.94 -13.28
C GLU A 178 13.52 -15.84 -14.11
N ILE A 179 13.40 -15.53 -15.41
CA ILE A 179 14.52 -15.45 -16.33
C ILE A 179 15.19 -14.07 -16.27
N LEU A 180 14.39 -12.99 -16.24
CA LEU A 180 14.87 -11.62 -16.39
C LEU A 180 15.24 -10.94 -15.07
N SER A 181 14.65 -11.38 -13.95
CA SER A 181 14.98 -10.91 -12.60
C SER A 181 14.99 -12.07 -11.60
N PRO A 182 15.96 -12.99 -11.71
CA PRO A 182 16.01 -14.19 -10.88
C PRO A 182 16.16 -13.88 -9.38
N ASN A 183 16.78 -12.76 -9.03
CA ASN A 183 16.91 -12.33 -7.64
C ASN A 183 15.55 -11.96 -7.03
N LEU A 184 14.76 -11.17 -7.76
CA LEU A 184 13.40 -10.83 -7.35
C LEU A 184 12.52 -12.07 -7.27
N PHE A 185 12.59 -12.94 -8.28
CA PHE A 185 11.79 -14.16 -8.31
C PHE A 185 12.10 -15.05 -7.09
N LYS A 186 13.38 -15.26 -6.78
CA LYS A 186 13.82 -16.04 -5.62
C LYS A 186 13.42 -15.37 -4.30
N ASP A 187 13.47 -14.05 -4.21
CA ASP A 187 13.04 -13.32 -3.02
C ASP A 187 11.51 -13.47 -2.79
N LEU A 188 10.70 -13.30 -3.83
CA LEU A 188 9.25 -13.46 -3.74
C LEU A 188 8.83 -14.90 -3.41
N GLN A 189 9.62 -15.91 -3.77
CA GLN A 189 9.39 -17.29 -3.33
C GLN A 189 9.50 -17.47 -1.81
N THR A 190 10.17 -16.55 -1.10
CA THR A 190 10.22 -16.55 0.37
C THR A 190 9.00 -15.90 1.02
N SER A 191 8.18 -15.19 0.23
CA SER A 191 6.96 -14.54 0.70
C SER A 191 5.87 -15.58 0.95
N ASN A 192 5.10 -15.39 2.02
CA ASN A 192 3.93 -16.23 2.28
C ASN A 192 2.68 -15.76 1.53
N LEU A 193 2.67 -14.50 1.08
CA LEU A 193 1.61 -13.90 0.29
C LEU A 193 2.16 -12.69 -0.46
N VAL A 194 1.96 -12.65 -1.77
CA VAL A 194 2.25 -11.47 -2.60
C VAL A 194 0.94 -10.84 -3.07
N ILE A 195 0.67 -9.62 -2.63
CA ILE A 195 -0.50 -8.84 -2.97
C ILE A 195 -0.14 -7.90 -4.12
N PHE A 196 -0.70 -8.17 -5.30
CA PHE A 196 -0.60 -7.27 -6.43
C PHE A 196 -1.71 -6.23 -6.37
N LYS A 197 -1.33 -4.97 -6.17
CA LYS A 197 -2.23 -3.83 -6.37
C LYS A 197 -2.26 -3.55 -7.87
N VAL A 198 -3.43 -3.66 -8.47
CA VAL A 198 -3.60 -3.42 -9.91
C VAL A 198 -4.88 -2.65 -10.16
N LEU A 199 -4.82 -1.66 -11.02
CA LEU A 199 -6.01 -1.19 -11.73
C LEU A 199 -6.53 -2.32 -12.60
N ALA A 200 -7.77 -2.75 -12.37
CA ALA A 200 -8.47 -3.56 -13.36
C ALA A 200 -8.59 -2.71 -14.63
N PRO A 201 -8.19 -3.20 -15.82
CA PRO A 201 -8.47 -2.49 -17.04
C PRO A 201 -9.98 -2.32 -17.15
N THR A 202 -10.45 -1.08 -17.22
CA THR A 202 -11.85 -0.72 -17.48
C THR A 202 -12.27 -1.10 -18.89
#